data_AF-A0A8I2YEI1-F1
#
_entry.id   AF-A0A8I2YEI1-F1
#
_cell.length_a   1.000
_cell.length_b   1.000
_cell.length_c   1.000
_cell.angle_alpha   90.00
_cell.angle_beta   90.00
_cell.angle_gamma   90.00
#
_symmetry.space_group_name_H-M   'P 1'
#
loop_
_entity.id
_entity.type
_entity.pdbx_description
1 polymer ?
#
loop_
_entity_poly.entity_id
_entity_poly.type
_entity_poly.pdbx_seq_one_letter_code
_entity_poly.pdbx_strand_id
1 'polypeptide(L)'
;MSGKANNQIYPCSSPMDSFMTLLKDVRECNTTPFLHHEDFPNVVYWMKAEYQKDYKNGKGFLHMISNENSGSTGFLEDLNGVIIDSATQQDIREYQRTLWSTLHKFHLAPTTWGHCVEPVQEYCFHSMQIQFLVFTYCEGYWKIDTFMSLYYSQRGDHAQCKGDAEDNDMVKQEGTVTPESLLEASRTKLSKHASSTSRFSGSSKKSKVKTMSVDIKDSSGDSEIETTSSSPLM
;
A
#
# COMPACT_ATOMS: atom_id res chain seq x y z
N MET A 1 45.49 17.41 -40.87
CA MET A 1 44.39 18.04 -40.10
C MET A 1 43.97 17.06 -39.03
N SER A 2 44.46 17.25 -37.80
CA SER A 2 44.24 16.32 -36.68
C SER A 2 43.00 16.76 -35.90
N GLY A 3 41.89 16.03 -36.06
CA GLY A 3 40.66 16.27 -35.31
C GLY A 3 40.84 15.83 -33.86
N LYS A 4 40.84 16.78 -32.92
CA LYS A 4 40.79 16.47 -31.49
C LYS A 4 39.37 16.02 -31.16
N ALA A 5 39.20 14.73 -30.87
CA ALA A 5 37.97 14.20 -30.32
C ALA A 5 37.75 14.82 -28.94
N ASN A 6 36.74 15.70 -28.83
CA ASN A 6 36.28 16.22 -27.56
C ASN A 6 35.53 15.09 -26.84
N ASN A 7 36.24 14.34 -26.00
CA ASN A 7 35.62 13.42 -25.05
C ASN A 7 34.89 14.24 -23.99
N GLN A 8 33.65 14.60 -24.29
CA GLN A 8 32.74 15.21 -23.33
C GLN A 8 32.33 14.12 -22.35
N ILE A 9 33.02 14.08 -21.20
CA ILE A 9 32.67 13.20 -20.09
C ILE A 9 31.34 13.71 -19.55
N TYR A 10 30.23 13.06 -19.92
CA TYR A 10 28.95 13.33 -19.27
C TYR A 10 29.07 12.86 -17.81
N PRO A 11 28.78 13.73 -16.83
CA PRO A 11 28.74 13.30 -15.45
C PRO A 11 27.71 12.19 -15.32
N CYS A 12 28.14 11.02 -14.83
CA CYS A 12 27.24 9.94 -14.47
C CYS A 12 26.34 10.46 -13.34
N SER A 13 25.13 10.89 -13.68
CA SER A 13 24.15 11.34 -12.68
C SER A 13 23.90 10.20 -11.70
N SER A 14 24.00 10.48 -10.40
CA SER A 14 23.72 9.49 -9.37
C SER A 14 22.25 9.07 -9.47
N PRO A 15 21.88 7.80 -9.25
CA PRO A 15 20.48 7.38 -9.15
C PRO A 15 19.67 8.24 -8.18
N MET A 16 20.32 8.72 -7.11
CA MET A 16 19.70 9.63 -6.14
C MET A 16 19.34 10.99 -6.76
N ASP A 17 20.17 11.57 -7.63
CA ASP A 17 19.87 12.86 -8.28
C ASP A 17 18.66 12.75 -9.21
N SER A 18 18.56 11.62 -9.92
CA SER A 18 17.41 11.30 -10.77
C SER A 18 16.14 11.12 -9.93
N PHE A 19 16.24 10.44 -8.78
CA PHE A 19 15.12 10.30 -7.86
C PHE A 19 14.68 11.65 -7.25
N MET A 20 15.62 12.51 -6.86
CA MET A 20 15.30 13.82 -6.31
C MET A 20 14.63 14.74 -7.33
N THR A 21 14.98 14.59 -8.62
CA THR A 21 14.27 15.26 -9.72
C THR A 21 12.83 14.77 -9.81
N LEU A 22 12.61 13.45 -9.77
CA LEU A 22 11.26 12.88 -9.76
C LEU A 22 10.43 13.34 -8.55
N LEU A 23 11.03 13.37 -7.35
CA LEU A 23 10.37 13.88 -6.15
C LEU A 23 10.00 15.36 -6.30
N LYS A 24 10.87 16.17 -6.91
CA LYS A 24 10.60 17.57 -7.20
C LYS A 24 9.39 17.71 -8.13
N ASP A 25 9.33 16.95 -9.21
CA ASP A 25 8.20 16.98 -10.14
C ASP A 25 6.88 16.61 -9.43
N VAL A 26 6.92 15.57 -8.58
CA VAL A 26 5.74 15.16 -7.79
C VAL A 26 5.31 16.23 -6.78
N ARG A 27 6.24 16.94 -6.14
CA ARG A 27 5.91 18.09 -5.26
C ARG A 27 5.25 19.22 -6.02
N GLU A 28 5.73 19.52 -7.22
CA GLU A 28 5.14 20.56 -8.09
C GLU A 28 3.75 20.18 -8.60
N CYS A 29 3.51 18.89 -8.84
CA CYS A 29 2.19 18.37 -9.21
C CYS A 29 1.22 18.29 -8.02
N ASN A 30 1.70 18.17 -6.79
CA ASN A 30 0.84 18.12 -5.60
C ASN A 30 0.39 19.53 -5.20
N THR A 31 -0.53 20.10 -5.96
CA THR A 31 -1.19 21.38 -5.64
C THR A 31 -2.43 21.19 -4.76
N THR A 32 -2.57 20.03 -4.11
CA THR A 32 -3.79 19.69 -3.37
C THR A 32 -3.88 20.55 -2.12
N PRO A 33 -4.93 21.37 -1.96
CA PRO A 33 -5.09 22.16 -0.74
C PRO A 33 -5.26 21.23 0.47
N PHE A 34 -4.72 21.66 1.61
CA PHE A 34 -5.08 21.04 2.88
C PHE A 34 -6.58 21.23 3.09
N LEU A 35 -7.29 20.11 3.20
CA LEU A 35 -8.72 20.10 3.49
C LEU A 35 -8.93 20.29 5.00
N HIS A 36 -10.02 20.93 5.39
CA HIS A 36 -10.42 21.08 6.78
C HIS A 36 -11.59 20.15 7.09
N HIS A 37 -11.60 19.56 8.29
CA HIS A 37 -12.67 18.62 8.67
C HIS A 37 -14.05 19.26 8.66
N GLU A 38 -14.13 20.56 8.95
CA GLU A 38 -15.36 21.35 8.95
C GLU A 38 -16.08 21.33 7.60
N ASP A 39 -15.34 21.21 6.50
CA ASP A 39 -15.89 21.12 5.14
C ASP A 39 -16.40 19.70 4.81
N PHE A 40 -15.99 18.70 5.58
CA PHE A 40 -16.30 17.28 5.35
C PHE A 40 -16.79 16.59 6.64
N PRO A 41 -17.92 17.06 7.22
CA PRO A 41 -18.40 16.57 8.52
C PRO A 41 -18.82 15.09 8.50
N ASN A 42 -19.03 14.51 7.31
CA ASN A 42 -19.41 13.11 7.16
C ASN A 42 -18.22 12.14 7.20
N VAL A 43 -16.98 12.63 7.04
CA VAL A 43 -15.78 11.80 7.13
C VAL A 43 -15.60 11.37 8.59
N VAL A 44 -15.68 10.06 8.82
CA VAL A 44 -15.72 9.45 10.16
C VAL A 44 -14.34 9.43 10.79
N TYR A 45 -13.30 9.13 10.01
CA TYR A 45 -11.93 9.03 10.49
C TYR A 45 -11.08 10.15 9.89
N TRP A 46 -11.13 11.32 10.54
CA TRP A 46 -10.28 12.43 10.17
C TRP A 46 -8.87 12.29 10.77
N MET A 47 -8.77 11.88 12.03
CA MET A 47 -7.53 11.70 12.77
C MET A 47 -7.19 10.22 13.00
N LYS A 48 -5.90 9.88 13.04
CA LYS A 48 -5.42 8.50 13.33
C LYS A 48 -5.91 7.99 14.69
N ALA A 49 -6.03 8.89 15.67
CA ALA A 49 -6.44 8.55 17.04
C ALA A 49 -7.88 8.01 17.10
N GLU A 50 -8.79 8.56 16.29
CA GLU A 50 -10.19 8.14 16.21
C GLU A 50 -10.28 6.71 15.69
N TYR A 51 -9.58 6.44 14.58
CA TYR A 51 -9.48 5.10 14.00
C TYR A 51 -8.89 4.09 14.99
N GLN A 52 -7.79 4.45 15.66
CA GLN A 52 -7.14 3.56 16.63
C GLN A 52 -8.02 3.25 17.85
N LYS A 53 -8.82 4.22 18.30
CA LYS A 53 -9.77 4.03 19.40
C LYS A 53 -10.80 2.97 19.04
N ASP A 54 -11.40 3.05 17.86
CA ASP A 54 -12.41 2.08 17.41
C ASP A 54 -11.81 0.70 17.12
N TYR A 55 -10.63 0.67 16.51
CA TYR A 55 -9.90 -0.56 16.23
C TYR A 55 -9.57 -1.35 17.51
N LYS A 56 -9.04 -0.66 18.54
CA LYS A 56 -8.68 -1.29 19.83
C LYS A 56 -9.88 -1.77 20.62
N ASN A 57 -11.00 -1.07 20.54
CA ASN A 57 -12.20 -1.41 21.31
C ASN A 57 -12.92 -2.66 20.78
N GLY A 58 -12.43 -3.28 19.68
CA GLY A 58 -13.12 -4.39 19.02
C GLY A 58 -14.51 -4.01 18.49
N LYS A 59 -14.84 -2.72 18.55
CA LYS A 59 -16.06 -2.13 18.00
C LYS A 59 -16.06 -2.26 16.48
N GLY A 60 -14.93 -2.57 15.87
CA GLY A 60 -14.85 -2.69 14.43
C GLY A 60 -15.38 -1.43 13.76
N PHE A 61 -15.74 -1.57 12.50
CA PHE A 61 -16.19 -0.48 11.65
C PHE A 61 -17.63 -0.01 11.93
N LEU A 62 -18.05 -0.01 13.21
CA LEU A 62 -19.44 0.22 13.64
C LEU A 62 -20.03 1.57 13.18
N HIS A 63 -19.18 2.59 12.99
CA HIS A 63 -19.61 3.92 12.55
C HIS A 63 -19.55 4.14 11.04
N MET A 64 -19.05 3.15 10.29
CA MET A 64 -18.86 3.33 8.86
C MET A 64 -20.05 2.85 8.05
N ILE A 65 -20.34 3.63 7.01
CA ILE A 65 -21.34 3.28 6.02
C ILE A 65 -20.63 2.35 5.02
N SER A 66 -21.00 1.07 5.02
CA SER A 66 -20.55 0.10 4.02
C SER A 66 -21.70 -0.27 3.10
N ASN A 67 -21.44 -0.35 1.80
CA ASN A 67 -22.34 -0.96 0.82
C ASN A 67 -21.86 -2.37 0.46
N GLU A 68 -22.64 -3.08 -0.36
CA GLU A 68 -22.32 -4.45 -0.81
C GLU A 68 -20.98 -4.57 -1.58
N ASN A 69 -20.50 -3.46 -2.13
CA ASN A 69 -19.27 -3.39 -2.93
C ASN A 69 -18.09 -2.81 -2.15
N SER A 70 -18.29 -2.36 -0.90
CA SER A 70 -17.24 -1.72 -0.09
C SER A 70 -16.04 -2.64 0.12
N GLY A 71 -14.84 -2.07 0.04
CA GLY A 71 -13.61 -2.83 0.27
C GLY A 71 -13.37 -3.13 1.76
N SER A 72 -12.34 -3.95 2.03
CA SER A 72 -12.00 -4.39 3.38
C SER A 72 -11.23 -3.36 4.21
N THR A 73 -10.64 -2.35 3.56
CA THR A 73 -9.87 -1.30 4.24
C THR A 73 -10.81 -0.21 4.72
N GLY A 74 -11.30 -0.34 5.94
CA GLY A 74 -12.37 0.52 6.44
C GLY A 74 -12.04 2.01 6.45
N PHE A 75 -10.84 2.42 6.85
CA PHE A 75 -10.49 3.85 6.93
C PHE A 75 -10.40 4.59 5.57
N LEU A 76 -10.57 3.87 4.45
CA LEU A 76 -10.63 4.48 3.13
C LEU A 76 -12.09 4.82 2.82
N GLU A 77 -12.49 6.03 3.20
CA GLU A 77 -13.84 6.56 3.04
C GLU A 77 -13.87 7.73 2.06
N ASP A 78 -14.95 7.84 1.30
CA ASP A 78 -15.21 8.98 0.44
C ASP A 78 -15.62 10.23 1.26
N LEU A 79 -15.93 11.32 0.56
CA LEU A 79 -16.38 12.58 1.17
C LEU A 79 -17.70 12.46 1.98
N ASN A 80 -18.44 11.36 1.83
CA ASN A 80 -19.69 11.08 2.52
C ASN A 80 -19.49 10.12 3.71
N GLY A 81 -18.26 9.73 4.04
CA GLY A 81 -17.99 8.72 5.08
C GLY A 81 -18.36 7.29 4.67
N VAL A 82 -18.55 7.04 3.37
CA VAL A 82 -18.84 5.71 2.83
C VAL A 82 -17.52 5.03 2.46
N ILE A 83 -17.33 3.79 2.90
CA ILE A 83 -16.14 3.01 2.55
C ILE A 83 -16.09 2.84 1.02
N ILE A 84 -15.00 3.27 0.41
CA ILE A 84 -14.81 3.16 -1.05
C ILE A 84 -14.88 1.69 -1.49
N ASP A 85 -15.32 1.49 -2.73
CA ASP A 85 -15.55 0.15 -3.26
C ASP A 85 -14.24 -0.68 -3.36
N SER A 86 -14.41 -1.99 -3.39
CA SER A 86 -13.33 -2.95 -3.43
C SER A 86 -12.46 -2.88 -4.69
N ALA A 87 -13.02 -2.41 -5.82
CA ALA A 87 -12.30 -2.22 -7.08
C ALA A 87 -11.37 -1.01 -6.98
N THR A 88 -11.86 0.12 -6.47
CA THR A 88 -11.06 1.31 -6.19
C THR A 88 -9.96 0.99 -5.17
N GLN A 89 -10.24 0.21 -4.12
CA GLN A 89 -9.18 -0.25 -3.20
C GLN A 89 -8.14 -1.16 -3.90
N GLN A 90 -8.55 -1.94 -4.91
CA GLN A 90 -7.62 -2.72 -5.71
C GLN A 90 -6.73 -1.83 -6.57
N ASP A 91 -7.31 -0.81 -7.22
CA ASP A 91 -6.56 0.17 -8.03
C ASP A 91 -5.51 0.90 -7.18
N ILE A 92 -5.86 1.28 -5.94
CA ILE A 92 -4.93 1.87 -4.98
C ILE A 92 -3.76 0.91 -4.68
N ARG A 93 -4.04 -0.38 -4.43
CA ARG A 93 -2.99 -1.39 -4.19
C ARG A 93 -2.11 -1.59 -5.43
N GLU A 94 -2.68 -1.56 -6.63
CA GLU A 94 -1.92 -1.69 -7.87
C GLU A 94 -0.98 -0.50 -8.08
N TYR A 95 -1.48 0.72 -7.89
CA TYR A 95 -0.65 1.92 -7.93
C TYR A 95 0.44 1.91 -6.86
N GLN A 96 0.13 1.46 -5.65
CA GLN A 96 1.14 1.28 -4.61
C GLN A 96 2.30 0.36 -5.08
N ARG A 97 1.99 -0.74 -5.78
CA ARG A 97 3.02 -1.65 -6.33
C ARG A 97 3.85 -0.99 -7.42
N THR A 98 3.30 -0.08 -8.21
CA THR A 98 4.08 0.67 -9.21
C THR A 98 5.07 1.61 -8.52
N LEU A 99 4.68 2.29 -7.43
CA LEU A 99 5.58 3.10 -6.61
C LEU A 99 6.74 2.26 -6.05
N TRP A 100 6.46 1.05 -5.56
CA TRP A 100 7.51 0.13 -5.11
C TRP A 100 8.46 -0.28 -6.22
N SER A 101 7.93 -0.53 -7.42
CA SER A 101 8.74 -0.86 -8.59
C SER A 101 9.67 0.30 -8.97
N THR A 102 9.18 1.53 -8.89
CA THR A 102 9.98 2.74 -9.09
C THR A 102 11.09 2.84 -8.05
N LEU A 103 10.79 2.66 -6.77
CA LEU A 103 11.79 2.74 -5.70
C LEU A 103 12.86 1.65 -5.80
N HIS A 104 12.50 0.46 -6.27
CA HIS A 104 13.47 -0.60 -6.60
C HIS A 104 14.42 -0.20 -7.71
N LYS A 105 13.89 0.39 -8.79
CA LYS A 105 14.70 0.87 -9.91
C LYS A 105 15.76 1.90 -9.48
N PHE A 106 15.47 2.69 -8.46
CA PHE A 106 16.40 3.66 -7.88
C PHE A 106 17.25 3.11 -6.71
N HIS A 107 17.10 1.84 -6.35
CA HIS A 107 17.75 1.23 -5.17
C HIS A 107 17.42 1.92 -3.84
N LEU A 108 16.20 2.48 -3.74
CA LEU A 108 15.70 3.23 -2.58
C LEU A 108 14.52 2.53 -1.88
N ALA A 109 14.14 1.33 -2.34
CA ALA A 109 13.08 0.57 -1.69
C ALA A 109 13.51 0.21 -0.26
N PRO A 110 12.78 0.63 0.80
CA PRO A 110 13.17 0.32 2.17
C PRO A 110 13.06 -1.20 2.41
N THR A 111 13.61 -1.67 3.54
CA THR A 111 13.47 -3.07 4.00
C THR A 111 12.14 -3.30 4.74
N THR A 112 11.70 -2.29 5.50
CA THR A 112 10.37 -2.23 6.13
C THR A 112 9.87 -0.80 6.00
N TRP A 113 8.56 -0.60 5.89
CA TRP A 113 8.00 0.75 5.82
C TRP A 113 8.43 1.66 6.99
N GLY A 114 8.52 1.12 8.22
CA GLY A 114 9.00 1.88 9.39
C GLY A 114 10.47 2.34 9.34
N HIS A 115 11.26 1.85 8.39
CA HIS A 115 12.65 2.28 8.14
C HIS A 115 12.76 3.03 6.80
N CYS A 116 11.66 3.57 6.30
CA CYS A 116 11.64 4.37 5.08
C CYS A 116 12.37 5.69 5.32
N VAL A 117 13.25 6.09 4.38
CA VAL A 117 13.90 7.40 4.43
C VAL A 117 12.93 8.49 3.99
N GLU A 118 13.06 9.68 4.57
CA GLU A 118 12.11 10.78 4.39
C GLU A 118 11.79 11.14 2.92
N PRO A 119 12.76 11.29 2.00
CA PRO A 119 12.45 11.60 0.60
C PRO A 119 11.61 10.53 -0.10
N VAL A 120 11.78 9.27 0.29
CA VAL A 120 11.02 8.13 -0.26
C VAL A 120 9.61 8.12 0.28
N GLN A 121 9.46 8.36 1.59
CA GLN A 121 8.15 8.47 2.23
C GLN A 121 7.34 9.62 1.62
N GLU A 122 7.97 10.77 1.45
CA GLU A 122 7.35 11.94 0.84
C GLU A 122 6.93 11.70 -0.61
N TYR A 123 7.82 11.11 -1.42
CA TYR A 123 7.49 10.71 -2.80
C TYR A 123 6.22 9.85 -2.84
N CYS A 124 6.16 8.83 -1.98
CA CYS A 124 5.00 7.94 -1.88
C CYS A 124 3.73 8.67 -1.44
N PHE A 125 3.83 9.56 -0.45
CA PHE A 125 2.68 10.32 0.05
C PHE A 125 2.08 11.22 -1.01
N HIS A 126 2.89 12.06 -1.64
CA HIS A 126 2.42 12.96 -2.68
C HIS A 126 1.89 12.21 -3.91
N SER A 127 2.58 11.16 -4.35
CA SER A 127 2.12 10.34 -5.48
C SER A 127 0.74 9.73 -5.21
N MET A 128 0.51 9.21 -4.00
CA MET A 128 -0.77 8.62 -3.62
C MET A 128 -1.90 9.66 -3.54
N GLN A 129 -1.62 10.87 -3.04
CA GLN A 129 -2.62 11.95 -2.97
C GLN A 129 -3.03 12.47 -4.35
N ILE A 130 -2.04 12.68 -5.23
CA ILE A 130 -2.30 13.13 -6.62
C ILE A 130 -3.22 12.13 -7.32
N GLN A 131 -2.98 10.83 -7.12
CA GLN A 131 -3.74 9.79 -7.79
C GLN A 131 -5.11 9.51 -7.15
N PHE A 132 -5.22 9.60 -5.82
CA PHE A 132 -6.43 9.22 -5.08
C PHE A 132 -6.79 10.24 -3.99
N LEU A 133 -7.85 11.01 -4.24
CA LEU A 133 -8.37 12.01 -3.31
C LEU A 133 -8.83 11.44 -1.96
N VAL A 134 -9.14 10.14 -1.87
CA VAL A 134 -9.50 9.49 -0.60
C VAL A 134 -8.46 9.70 0.50
N PHE A 135 -7.20 9.91 0.13
CA PHE A 135 -6.09 10.16 1.05
C PHE A 135 -5.93 11.61 1.48
N THR A 136 -6.76 12.52 0.97
CA THR A 136 -6.76 13.93 1.37
C THR A 136 -7.85 14.21 2.41
N TYR A 137 -8.81 13.30 2.58
CA TYR A 137 -9.86 13.35 3.61
C TYR A 137 -9.34 12.87 4.98
N CYS A 138 -8.23 13.45 5.44
CA CYS A 138 -7.67 13.21 6.77
C CYS A 138 -6.66 14.27 7.19
N GLU A 139 -6.36 14.35 8.48
CA GLU A 139 -5.29 15.18 9.00
C GLU A 139 -3.90 14.61 8.66
N GLY A 140 -3.10 15.36 7.91
CA GLY A 140 -1.76 14.92 7.50
C GLY A 140 -1.82 13.70 6.57
N TYR A 141 -0.90 12.75 6.77
CA TYR A 141 -0.72 11.59 5.87
C TYR A 141 -1.07 10.25 6.52
N TRP A 142 -1.84 10.24 7.61
CA TRP A 142 -1.96 9.02 8.41
C TRP A 142 -2.67 7.88 7.68
N LYS A 143 -3.65 8.17 6.81
CA LYS A 143 -4.32 7.15 5.99
C LYS A 143 -3.32 6.51 5.02
N ILE A 144 -2.48 7.30 4.36
CA ILE A 144 -1.43 6.80 3.46
C ILE A 144 -0.39 6.01 4.25
N ASP A 145 0.13 6.57 5.35
CA ASP A 145 1.12 5.90 6.20
C ASP A 145 0.64 4.54 6.70
N THR A 146 -0.62 4.48 7.16
CA THR A 146 -1.25 3.25 7.64
C THR A 146 -1.48 2.27 6.48
N PHE A 147 -1.94 2.75 5.33
CA PHE A 147 -2.12 1.94 4.13
C PHE A 147 -0.81 1.34 3.64
N MET A 148 0.24 2.18 3.54
CA MET A 148 1.58 1.75 3.15
C MET A 148 2.09 0.68 4.09
N SER A 149 2.00 0.90 5.41
CA SER A 149 2.40 -0.08 6.42
C SER A 149 1.66 -1.42 6.28
N LEU A 150 0.34 -1.39 6.09
CA LEU A 150 -0.52 -2.57 6.04
C LEU A 150 -0.16 -3.49 4.87
N TYR A 151 -0.01 -2.90 3.68
CA TYR A 151 0.21 -3.65 2.44
C TYR A 151 1.69 -3.87 2.10
N TYR A 152 2.61 -3.24 2.84
CA TYR A 152 4.04 -3.43 2.64
C TYR A 152 4.47 -4.88 2.88
N SER A 153 3.93 -5.54 3.91
CA SER A 153 4.26 -6.94 4.26
C SER A 153 4.00 -7.94 3.13
N GLN A 154 2.98 -7.67 2.29
CA GLN A 154 2.62 -8.50 1.14
C GLN A 154 3.71 -8.53 0.05
N ARG A 155 4.72 -7.67 0.14
CA ARG A 155 5.90 -7.67 -0.75
C ARG A 155 6.85 -8.85 -0.47
N GLY A 156 6.96 -9.29 0.79
CA GLY A 156 8.01 -10.20 1.25
C GLY A 156 7.95 -11.61 0.66
N ASP A 157 6.75 -12.08 0.31
CA ASP A 157 6.55 -13.49 -0.06
C ASP A 157 7.02 -13.83 -1.49
N HIS A 158 7.31 -12.84 -2.34
CA HIS A 158 7.68 -13.08 -3.73
C HIS A 158 9.18 -12.99 -4.03
N ALA A 159 9.99 -12.42 -3.13
CA ALA A 159 11.42 -12.21 -3.37
C ALA A 159 12.29 -13.38 -2.90
N GLN A 160 11.81 -14.23 -1.98
CA GLN A 160 12.63 -15.32 -1.40
C GLN A 160 12.57 -16.65 -2.18
N CYS A 161 11.69 -16.78 -3.20
CA CYS A 161 11.57 -18.03 -3.97
C CYS A 161 12.41 -18.09 -5.26
N LYS A 162 13.45 -17.24 -5.41
CA LYS A 162 14.37 -17.27 -6.57
C LYS A 162 15.86 -17.35 -6.19
N GLY A 163 16.16 -17.78 -4.97
CA GLY A 163 17.45 -18.40 -4.68
C GLY A 163 17.33 -19.89 -4.94
N ASP A 164 18.36 -20.50 -5.52
CA ASP A 164 18.61 -21.94 -5.59
C ASP A 164 18.04 -22.67 -6.82
N ALA A 165 18.51 -22.27 -8.00
CA ALA A 165 18.87 -23.23 -9.05
C ALA A 165 19.96 -22.63 -9.95
N GLU A 166 21.06 -22.14 -9.35
CA GLU A 166 22.32 -22.14 -10.08
C GLU A 166 22.79 -23.60 -10.12
N ASP A 167 22.38 -24.26 -11.20
CA ASP A 167 22.90 -25.53 -11.68
C ASP A 167 24.41 -25.35 -11.88
N ASN A 168 25.19 -25.71 -10.86
CA ASN A 168 26.61 -25.98 -10.98
C ASN A 168 26.75 -27.25 -11.82
N ASP A 169 26.53 -27.12 -13.13
CA ASP A 169 26.91 -28.15 -14.09
C ASP A 169 28.44 -28.16 -14.18
N MET A 170 28.99 -28.94 -13.26
CA MET A 170 30.40 -29.22 -13.12
C MET A 170 30.83 -30.00 -14.37
N VAL A 171 31.32 -29.28 -15.38
CA VAL A 171 31.92 -29.83 -16.60
C VAL A 171 33.06 -30.78 -16.22
N LYS A 172 32.72 -32.07 -16.14
CA LYS A 172 33.67 -33.18 -16.07
C LYS A 172 34.28 -33.36 -17.46
N GLN A 173 35.55 -32.99 -17.61
CA GLN A 173 36.34 -33.32 -18.79
C GLN A 173 36.65 -34.83 -18.82
N GLU A 174 36.07 -35.56 -19.76
CA GLU A 174 36.58 -36.80 -20.36
C GLU A 174 36.28 -36.66 -21.87
N GLY A 175 37.27 -36.64 -22.77
CA GLY A 175 37.83 -37.85 -23.35
C GLY A 175 37.28 -38.09 -24.78
N THR A 176 38.09 -37.77 -25.79
CA THR A 176 38.22 -38.36 -27.14
C THR A 176 37.11 -39.30 -27.66
N VAL A 177 36.51 -39.01 -28.83
CA VAL A 177 36.45 -39.82 -30.08
C VAL A 177 35.46 -39.18 -31.10
N THR A 178 36.01 -38.81 -32.27
CA THR A 178 35.56 -38.88 -33.69
C THR A 178 34.08 -38.67 -34.12
N PRO A 179 33.83 -37.96 -35.25
CA PRO A 179 32.50 -37.65 -35.77
C PRO A 179 32.00 -38.68 -36.79
N GLU A 180 30.70 -38.99 -36.82
CA GLU A 180 29.92 -39.32 -38.03
C GLU A 180 28.45 -39.63 -37.67
N SER A 181 27.53 -39.39 -38.62
CA SER A 181 26.13 -39.88 -38.67
C SER A 181 25.01 -38.93 -38.22
N LEU A 182 24.73 -38.04 -39.16
CA LEU A 182 23.48 -37.36 -39.51
C LEU A 182 22.20 -38.24 -39.47
N LEU A 183 21.09 -37.57 -39.14
CA LEU A 183 19.67 -37.76 -39.53
C LEU A 183 18.67 -38.47 -38.60
N GLU A 184 17.53 -37.76 -38.48
CA GLU A 184 16.15 -38.23 -38.30
C GLU A 184 15.68 -38.74 -36.94
N ALA A 185 14.76 -38.00 -36.28
CA ALA A 185 13.34 -38.02 -36.64
C ALA A 185 12.48 -37.26 -35.62
N SER A 186 11.56 -36.50 -36.18
CA SER A 186 10.36 -35.90 -35.62
C SER A 186 9.59 -36.81 -34.64
N ARG A 187 9.09 -36.24 -33.53
CA ARG A 187 7.77 -36.62 -32.97
C ARG A 187 7.18 -35.56 -32.04
N THR A 188 6.09 -34.98 -32.53
CA THR A 188 5.03 -34.27 -31.85
C THR A 188 4.44 -35.10 -30.70
N LYS A 189 4.27 -34.49 -29.51
CA LYS A 189 3.25 -34.92 -28.53
C LYS A 189 2.58 -33.73 -27.86
N LEU A 190 1.39 -33.47 -28.37
CA LEU A 190 0.25 -32.82 -27.74
C LEU A 190 -0.06 -33.53 -26.41
N SER A 191 -0.08 -32.81 -25.28
CA SER A 191 -0.59 -33.32 -24.01
C SER A 191 -1.64 -32.36 -23.45
N LYS A 192 -2.89 -32.81 -23.54
CA LYS A 192 -4.05 -32.30 -22.79
C LYS A 192 -3.95 -32.84 -21.37
N HIS A 193 -4.00 -32.00 -20.35
CA HIS A 193 -4.56 -32.44 -19.08
C HIS A 193 -5.44 -31.35 -18.45
N ALA A 194 -6.63 -31.81 -18.09
CA ALA A 194 -7.73 -31.07 -17.52
C ALA A 194 -7.58 -30.91 -16.01
N SER A 195 -8.24 -29.86 -15.51
CA SER A 195 -9.02 -29.77 -14.27
C SER A 195 -8.53 -30.48 -13.03
N SER A 196 -8.23 -29.71 -11.99
CA SER A 196 -8.33 -30.17 -10.60
C SER A 196 -8.86 -29.05 -9.71
N THR A 197 -10.18 -29.06 -9.55
CA THR A 197 -10.94 -28.35 -8.52
C THR A 197 -10.63 -28.99 -7.16
N SER A 198 -9.82 -28.35 -6.32
CA SER A 198 -9.63 -28.78 -4.94
C SER A 198 -10.50 -27.97 -3.99
N ARG A 199 -11.43 -28.67 -3.35
CA ARG A 199 -12.30 -28.23 -2.27
C ARG A 199 -11.45 -27.86 -1.05
N PHE A 200 -11.57 -26.63 -0.54
CA PHE A 200 -11.03 -26.28 0.77
C PHE A 200 -12.14 -26.38 1.82
N SER A 201 -12.06 -27.46 2.60
CA SER A 201 -12.87 -27.73 3.76
C SER A 201 -12.51 -26.79 4.91
N GLY A 202 -13.54 -26.23 5.56
CA GLY A 202 -13.39 -25.32 6.68
C GLY A 202 -12.80 -25.95 7.95
N SER A 203 -12.17 -25.10 8.75
CA SER A 203 -11.95 -25.32 10.17
C SER A 203 -12.32 -24.06 10.92
N SER A 204 -13.58 -24.01 11.34
CA SER A 204 -14.13 -22.96 12.19
C SER A 204 -13.76 -23.30 13.64
N LYS A 205 -12.73 -22.62 14.19
CA LYS A 205 -12.38 -22.71 15.60
C LYS A 205 -13.33 -21.80 16.39
N LYS A 206 -14.28 -22.41 17.10
CA LYS A 206 -15.14 -21.73 18.09
C LYS A 206 -14.28 -21.23 19.27
N SER A 207 -14.03 -19.93 19.31
CA SER A 207 -13.47 -19.26 20.49
C SER A 207 -14.59 -19.01 21.50
N LYS A 208 -14.48 -19.62 22.68
CA LYS A 208 -15.38 -19.47 23.82
C LYS A 208 -15.13 -18.11 24.49
N VAL A 209 -15.94 -17.10 24.16
CA VAL A 209 -15.89 -15.78 24.81
C VAL A 209 -16.53 -15.90 26.19
N LYS A 210 -15.75 -15.53 27.22
CA LYS A 210 -16.15 -15.47 28.61
C LYS A 210 -16.76 -14.08 28.86
N THR A 211 -18.09 -14.02 28.96
CA THR A 211 -18.83 -12.80 29.31
C THR A 211 -18.47 -12.40 30.74
N MET A 212 -17.78 -11.28 30.91
CA MET A 212 -17.63 -10.62 32.21
C MET A 212 -18.69 -9.52 32.28
N SER A 213 -19.66 -9.72 33.16
CA SER A 213 -20.66 -8.72 33.53
C SER A 213 -19.94 -7.61 34.29
N VAL A 214 -20.03 -6.37 33.80
CA VAL A 214 -19.53 -5.18 34.49
C VAL A 214 -20.76 -4.41 34.96
N ASP A 215 -20.94 -4.34 36.27
CA ASP A 215 -21.92 -3.49 36.92
C ASP A 215 -21.57 -2.02 36.66
N ILE A 216 -22.39 -1.34 35.86
CA ILE A 216 -22.29 0.11 35.67
C ILE A 216 -23.11 0.77 36.78
N LYS A 217 -22.40 1.48 37.66
CA LYS A 217 -22.97 2.29 38.72
C LYS A 217 -23.35 3.65 38.10
N ASP A 218 -24.65 3.93 38.03
CA ASP A 218 -25.18 5.23 37.66
C ASP A 218 -24.65 6.31 38.62
N SER A 219 -24.00 7.33 38.05
CA SER A 219 -23.67 8.57 38.75
C SER A 219 -24.33 9.71 37.98
N SER A 220 -25.56 10.00 38.36
CA SER A 220 -26.29 11.22 38.01
C SER A 220 -25.53 12.43 38.56
N GLY A 221 -24.93 13.21 37.67
CA GLY A 221 -24.41 14.54 37.96
C GLY A 221 -25.22 15.56 37.16
N ASP A 222 -26.16 16.21 37.84
CA ASP A 222 -26.81 17.42 37.36
C ASP A 222 -25.75 18.50 37.13
N SER A 223 -25.76 19.12 35.95
CA SER A 223 -25.06 20.38 35.72
C SER A 223 -26.04 21.38 35.11
N GLU A 224 -26.27 22.43 35.89
CA GLU A 224 -27.17 23.55 35.65
C GLU A 224 -26.86 24.29 34.34
N ILE A 225 -27.94 24.73 33.72
CA ILE A 225 -27.98 25.58 32.54
C ILE A 225 -27.85 27.05 32.95
N GLU A 226 -26.69 27.68 32.73
CA GLU A 226 -26.58 29.14 32.77
C GLU A 226 -26.91 29.75 31.41
N THR A 227 -28.14 30.24 31.29
CA THR A 227 -28.61 31.13 30.23
C THR A 227 -28.09 32.55 30.46
N THR A 228 -27.03 32.96 29.76
CA THR A 228 -26.69 34.39 29.63
C THR A 228 -27.32 34.98 28.38
N SER A 229 -28.48 35.60 28.62
CA SER A 229 -29.07 36.67 27.82
C SER A 229 -28.08 37.82 27.66
N SER A 230 -27.77 38.24 26.43
CA SER A 230 -27.21 39.57 26.17
C SER A 230 -27.78 40.14 24.87
N SER A 231 -28.45 41.27 25.06
CA SER A 231 -29.28 42.05 24.15
C SER A 231 -28.57 42.62 22.91
N PRO A 232 -29.35 43.07 21.90
CA PRO A 232 -28.84 43.75 20.70
C PRO A 232 -28.63 45.25 20.93
N LEU A 233 -27.69 45.84 20.18
CA LEU A 233 -27.53 47.29 20.06
C LEU A 233 -27.30 47.67 18.59
N MET A 234 -28.29 48.42 18.08
CA MET A 234 -28.36 49.35 16.94
C MET A 234 -27.89 48.91 15.55
#